data_AF-A0A8M1KKJ6-F1
#
_entry.id   AF-A0A8M1KKJ6-F1
#
_cell.length_a   1.000
_cell.length_b   1.000
_cell.length_c   1.000
_cell.angle_alpha   90.00
_cell.angle_beta   90.00
_cell.angle_gamma   90.00
#
_symmetry.space_group_name_H-M   'P 1'
#
loop_
_entity.id
_entity.type
_entity.pdbx_description
1 polymer ?
#
loop_
_entity_poly.entity_id
_entity_poly.type
_entity_poly.pdbx_seq_one_letter_code
_entity_poly.pdbx_strand_id
1 'polypeptide(L)'
;MMDDKRDEEPRERLEPLSDAELAIVQDTWGRVYENCEDVGVTILIRFFVNFPSAKQYFSQFQDMDDPEEMEKSSQLRQHARRVMNAINTVVENLNDPDKVSSVLNIVGKAHALKHKVEPVYFKILSGVILE
;
A
#
# COMPACT_ATOMS: atom_id res chain seq x y z
N MET A 1 6.36 -40.61 -7.14
CA MET A 1 5.97 -39.49 -6.27
C MET A 1 7.07 -38.46 -6.43
N MET A 2 6.80 -37.39 -7.17
CA MET A 2 7.76 -36.30 -7.38
C MET A 2 7.49 -35.27 -6.29
N ASP A 3 8.48 -35.06 -5.42
CA ASP A 3 8.50 -33.97 -4.46
C ASP A 3 8.52 -32.65 -5.21
N ASP A 4 7.38 -31.95 -5.16
CA ASP A 4 7.21 -30.56 -5.59
C ASP A 4 7.95 -29.63 -4.61
N LYS A 5 9.27 -29.52 -4.80
CA LYS A 5 10.04 -28.43 -4.21
C LYS A 5 9.74 -27.18 -5.01
N ARG A 6 8.70 -26.46 -4.60
CA ARG A 6 8.53 -25.06 -4.96
C ARG A 6 9.77 -24.32 -4.47
N ASP A 7 10.58 -23.83 -5.41
CA ASP A 7 11.66 -22.90 -5.16
C ASP A 7 11.07 -21.64 -4.51
N GLU A 8 11.04 -21.59 -3.18
CA GLU A 8 10.84 -20.34 -2.46
C GLU A 8 12.07 -19.48 -2.74
N GLU A 9 11.90 -18.37 -3.47
CA GLU A 9 12.95 -17.37 -3.59
C GLU A 9 13.46 -17.01 -2.18
N PRO A 10 14.78 -16.86 -1.98
CA PRO A 10 15.32 -16.50 -0.68
C PRO A 10 14.64 -15.22 -0.20
N ARG A 11 13.93 -15.31 0.94
CA ARG A 11 13.38 -14.12 1.59
C ARG A 11 14.55 -13.16 1.82
N GLU A 12 14.59 -12.05 1.10
CA GLU A 12 15.56 -10.97 1.34
C GLU A 12 15.52 -10.65 2.83
N ARG A 13 16.63 -10.94 3.53
CA ARG A 13 16.79 -10.56 4.92
C ARG A 13 17.05 -9.06 4.92
N LEU A 14 15.97 -8.29 5.00
CA LEU A 14 16.06 -6.87 5.27
C LEU A 14 16.60 -6.70 6.69
N GLU A 15 17.65 -5.89 6.84
CA GLU A 15 18.15 -5.53 8.16
C GLU A 15 17.11 -4.68 8.91
N PRO A 16 16.99 -4.82 10.24
CA PRO A 16 16.14 -3.93 11.02
C PRO A 16 16.55 -2.47 10.84
N LEU A 17 15.58 -1.55 10.82
CA LEU A 17 15.85 -0.11 10.77
C LEU A 17 16.65 0.30 12.01
N SER A 18 17.69 1.10 11.81
CA SER A 18 18.37 1.81 12.91
C SER A 18 17.46 2.88 13.51
N ASP A 19 17.75 3.30 14.75
CA ASP A 19 17.01 4.38 15.41
C ASP A 19 17.02 5.68 14.59
N ALA A 20 18.12 5.95 13.88
CA ALA A 20 18.25 7.11 13.00
C ALA A 20 17.34 7.00 11.77
N GLU A 21 17.30 5.85 11.12
CA GLU A 21 16.40 5.61 9.98
C GLU A 21 14.93 5.66 10.40
N LEU A 22 14.60 5.07 11.55
CA LEU A 22 13.26 5.12 12.11
C LEU A 22 12.81 6.56 12.34
N ALA A 23 13.65 7.40 12.95
CA ALA A 23 13.35 8.80 13.19
C ALA A 23 13.15 9.58 11.89
N ILE A 24 13.98 9.34 10.86
CA ILE A 24 13.85 9.97 9.54
C ILE A 24 12.52 9.56 8.88
N VAL A 25 12.19 8.27 8.88
CA VAL A 25 10.95 7.77 8.29
C VAL A 25 9.73 8.38 9.00
N GLN A 26 9.73 8.44 10.33
CA GLN A 26 8.63 9.02 11.09
C GLN A 26 8.47 10.54 10.87
N ASP A 27 9.57 11.32 10.85
CA ASP A 27 9.50 12.77 10.62
C ASP A 27 9.01 13.09 9.20
N THR A 28 9.58 12.42 8.19
CA THR A 28 9.21 12.64 6.79
C THR A 28 7.77 12.20 6.52
N TRP A 29 7.35 11.05 7.06
CA TRP A 29 5.98 10.58 6.94
C TRP A 29 4.98 11.49 7.65
N GLY A 30 5.33 12.06 8.80
CA GLY A 30 4.45 13.00 9.52
C GLY A 30 3.94 14.13 8.62
N ARG A 31 4.83 14.70 7.78
CA ARG A 31 4.48 15.76 6.82
C ARG A 31 3.57 15.29 5.70
N VAL A 32 3.79 14.07 5.22
CA VAL A 32 2.93 13.43 4.21
C VAL A 32 1.52 13.22 4.77
N TYR A 33 1.44 12.82 6.04
CA TYR A 33 0.18 12.47 6.68
C TYR A 33 -0.68 13.68 7.09
N GLU A 34 -0.11 14.88 7.22
CA GLU A 34 -0.87 16.12 7.49
C GLU A 34 -2.02 16.34 6.48
N ASN A 35 -1.79 15.99 5.21
CA ASN A 35 -2.78 16.07 4.13
C ASN A 35 -3.13 14.67 3.59
N CYS A 36 -3.27 13.69 4.48
CA CYS A 36 -3.32 12.27 4.10
C CYS A 36 -4.37 11.91 3.06
N GLU A 37 -5.55 12.54 3.08
CA GLU A 37 -6.62 12.23 2.14
C GLU A 37 -6.26 12.65 0.71
N ASP A 38 -5.81 13.89 0.51
CA ASP A 38 -5.47 14.41 -0.81
C ASP A 38 -4.17 13.81 -1.36
N VAL A 39 -3.18 13.57 -0.49
CA VAL A 39 -1.96 12.86 -0.85
C VAL A 39 -2.26 11.41 -1.24
N GLY A 40 -3.09 10.71 -0.46
CA GLY A 40 -3.49 9.35 -0.76
C GLY A 40 -4.25 9.23 -2.08
N VAL A 41 -5.11 10.20 -2.40
CA VAL A 41 -5.81 10.27 -3.70
C VAL A 41 -4.81 10.46 -4.83
N THR A 42 -3.87 11.40 -4.67
CA THR A 42 -2.82 11.67 -5.67
C THR A 42 -1.98 10.42 -5.95
N ILE A 43 -1.56 9.69 -4.90
CA ILE A 43 -0.82 8.43 -5.00
C ILE A 43 -1.62 7.39 -5.79
N LEU A 44 -2.91 7.20 -5.45
CA LEU A 44 -3.75 6.21 -6.13
C LEU A 44 -4.03 6.59 -7.59
N ILE A 45 -4.25 7.87 -7.90
CA ILE A 45 -4.42 8.33 -9.29
C ILE A 45 -3.14 8.06 -10.08
N ARG A 46 -1.95 8.42 -9.55
CA ARG A 46 -0.66 8.09 -10.20
C ARG A 46 -0.52 6.59 -10.43
N PHE A 47 -0.86 5.78 -9.43
CA PHE A 47 -0.83 4.33 -9.53
C PHE A 47 -1.76 3.81 -10.64
N PHE A 48 -3.00 4.28 -10.73
CA PHE A 48 -3.94 3.82 -11.76
C PHE A 48 -3.63 4.35 -13.16
N VAL A 49 -3.06 5.54 -13.29
CA VAL A 49 -2.59 6.08 -14.57
C VAL A 49 -1.41 5.27 -15.11
N ASN A 50 -0.44 4.93 -14.25
CA ASN A 50 0.74 4.16 -14.65
C ASN A 50 0.43 2.65 -14.79
N PHE A 51 -0.55 2.14 -14.05
CA PHE A 51 -0.94 0.72 -14.03
C PHE A 51 -2.47 0.55 -14.14
N PRO A 52 -3.08 0.85 -15.31
CA PRO A 52 -4.53 0.79 -15.48
C PRO A 52 -5.15 -0.58 -15.19
N SER A 53 -4.37 -1.66 -15.37
CA SER A 53 -4.80 -3.03 -15.06
C SER A 53 -5.18 -3.23 -13.59
N ALA A 54 -4.67 -2.39 -12.67
CA ALA A 54 -5.03 -2.46 -11.26
C ALA A 54 -6.48 -2.03 -10.99
N LYS A 55 -7.10 -1.26 -11.90
CA LYS A 55 -8.49 -0.79 -11.74
C LYS A 55 -9.51 -1.93 -11.77
N GLN A 56 -9.17 -3.10 -12.33
CA GLN A 56 -10.05 -4.27 -12.38
C GLN A 56 -10.53 -4.74 -10.99
N TYR A 57 -9.78 -4.44 -9.93
CA TYR A 57 -10.13 -4.79 -8.55
C TYR A 57 -11.11 -3.81 -7.89
N PHE A 58 -11.46 -2.71 -8.58
CA PHE A 58 -12.27 -1.61 -8.08
C PHE A 58 -13.55 -1.45 -8.90
N SER A 59 -14.53 -2.32 -8.64
CA SER A 59 -15.72 -2.45 -9.48
C SER A 59 -16.53 -1.17 -9.72
N GLN A 60 -16.44 -0.16 -8.84
CA GLN A 60 -17.21 1.08 -8.97
C GLN A 60 -16.51 2.17 -9.79
N PHE A 61 -15.21 2.05 -10.08
CA PHE A 61 -14.49 3.01 -10.93
C PHE A 61 -13.53 2.35 -11.92
N GLN A 62 -13.69 1.05 -12.17
CA GLN A 62 -12.83 0.31 -13.10
C GLN A 62 -12.81 0.91 -14.52
N ASP A 63 -13.95 1.48 -14.94
CA ASP A 63 -14.17 2.09 -16.26
C ASP A 63 -13.89 3.61 -16.28
N MET A 64 -13.46 4.17 -15.15
CA MET A 64 -13.13 5.60 -15.04
C MET A 64 -11.70 5.80 -15.54
N ASP A 65 -11.53 6.55 -16.64
CA ASP A 65 -10.22 6.82 -17.23
C ASP A 65 -9.73 8.26 -16.99
N ASP A 66 -10.64 9.19 -16.72
CA ASP A 66 -10.31 10.59 -16.46
C ASP A 66 -9.78 10.78 -15.02
N PRO A 67 -8.52 11.23 -14.84
CA PRO A 67 -7.97 11.52 -13.52
C PRO A 67 -8.77 12.55 -12.73
N GLU A 68 -9.39 13.54 -13.38
CA GLU A 68 -10.19 14.55 -12.68
C GLU A 68 -11.51 13.96 -12.14
N GLU A 69 -12.04 12.93 -12.80
CA GLU A 69 -13.20 12.19 -12.31
C GLU A 69 -12.81 11.29 -11.13
N MET A 70 -11.65 10.62 -11.22
CA MET A 70 -11.10 9.80 -10.14
C MET A 70 -10.91 10.62 -8.87
N GLU A 71 -10.34 11.82 -8.98
CA GLU A 71 -10.09 12.70 -7.83
C GLU A 71 -11.37 13.04 -7.06
N LYS A 72 -12.50 13.20 -7.78
CA LYS A 72 -13.81 13.53 -7.21
C LYS A 72 -14.56 12.29 -6.68
N SER A 73 -14.06 11.08 -6.97
CA SER A 73 -14.70 9.83 -6.56
C SER A 73 -14.67 9.64 -5.04
N SER A 74 -15.84 9.71 -4.39
CA SER A 74 -15.98 9.49 -2.95
C SER A 74 -15.45 8.12 -2.50
N GLN A 75 -15.58 7.09 -3.36
CA GLN A 75 -15.03 5.77 -3.08
C GLN A 75 -13.50 5.79 -3.11
N LEU A 76 -12.90 6.42 -4.12
CA LEU A 76 -11.44 6.52 -4.21
C LEU A 76 -10.87 7.25 -2.99
N ARG A 77 -11.48 8.39 -2.62
CA ARG A 77 -11.09 9.17 -1.43
C ARG A 77 -11.21 8.34 -0.15
N GLN A 78 -12.27 7.55 0.00
CA GLN A 78 -12.40 6.64 1.14
C GLN A 78 -11.33 5.54 1.14
N HIS A 79 -10.98 4.97 -0.02
CA HIS A 79 -9.94 3.96 -0.11
C HIS A 79 -8.55 4.55 0.18
N ALA A 80 -8.24 5.70 -0.41
CA ALA A 80 -7.03 6.48 -0.14
C ALA A 80 -6.82 6.69 1.36
N ARG A 81 -7.84 7.17 2.07
CA ARG A 81 -7.79 7.36 3.51
C ARG A 81 -7.48 6.07 4.28
N ARG A 82 -8.06 4.93 3.87
CA ARG A 82 -7.78 3.63 4.51
C ARG A 82 -6.34 3.18 4.28
N VAL A 83 -5.81 3.37 3.08
CA VAL A 83 -4.40 3.06 2.75
C VAL A 83 -3.46 3.91 3.61
N MET A 84 -3.67 5.22 3.61
CA MET A 84 -2.83 6.15 4.36
C MET A 84 -2.88 5.90 5.87
N ASN A 85 -4.05 5.58 6.44
CA ASN A 85 -4.17 5.24 7.86
C ASN A 85 -3.47 3.92 8.21
N ALA A 86 -3.53 2.92 7.32
CA ALA A 86 -2.85 1.65 7.54
C ALA A 86 -1.33 1.83 7.54
N ILE A 87 -0.79 2.60 6.59
CA ILE A 87 0.63 2.94 6.54
C ILE A 87 1.02 3.79 7.75
N ASN A 88 0.21 4.78 8.14
CA ASN A 88 0.46 5.59 9.32
C ASN A 88 0.59 4.73 10.59
N THR A 89 -0.33 3.77 10.76
CA THR A 89 -0.25 2.84 11.90
C THR A 89 1.04 2.02 11.88
N VAL A 90 1.51 1.61 10.70
CA VAL A 90 2.81 0.92 10.57
C VAL A 90 3.96 1.85 10.94
N VAL A 91 4.00 3.06 10.37
CA VAL A 91 5.09 4.03 10.59
C VAL A 91 5.21 4.45 12.06
N GLU A 92 4.08 4.72 12.72
CA GLU A 92 4.05 5.07 14.15
C GLU A 92 4.53 3.93 15.07
N ASN A 93 4.52 2.68 14.58
CA ASN A 93 4.83 1.49 15.38
C ASN A 93 6.02 0.71 14.80
N LEU A 94 6.92 1.32 14.02
CA LEU A 94 8.08 0.63 13.41
C LEU A 94 9.02 -0.02 14.42
N ASN A 95 9.00 0.42 15.68
CA ASN A 95 9.73 -0.16 16.81
C ASN A 95 9.01 -1.35 17.47
N ASP A 96 7.77 -1.68 17.07
CA ASP A 96 6.97 -2.80 17.55
C ASP A 96 6.69 -3.80 16.40
N PRO A 97 7.57 -4.80 16.21
CA PRO A 97 7.43 -5.77 15.12
C PRO A 97 6.12 -6.57 15.15
N ASP A 98 5.57 -6.83 16.34
CA ASP A 98 4.32 -7.58 16.51
C ASP A 98 3.13 -6.74 16.05
N LYS A 99 3.12 -5.45 16.39
CA LYS A 99 2.10 -4.51 15.92
C LYS A 99 2.16 -4.32 14.41
N VAL A 100 3.35 -4.11 13.85
CA VAL A 100 3.56 -4.00 12.39
C VAL A 100 3.05 -5.25 11.69
N SER A 101 3.47 -6.43 12.17
CA SER A 101 3.06 -7.71 11.60
C SER A 101 1.54 -7.91 11.67
N SER A 102 0.91 -7.52 12.77
CA SER A 102 -0.54 -7.60 12.95
C SER A 102 -1.30 -6.75 11.92
N VAL A 103 -0.91 -5.48 11.75
CA VAL A 103 -1.53 -4.56 10.79
C VAL A 103 -1.38 -5.09 9.36
N LEU A 104 -0.15 -5.44 8.96
CA LEU A 104 0.14 -5.94 7.62
C LEU A 104 -0.56 -7.28 7.33
N ASN A 105 -0.69 -8.17 8.32
CA ASN A 105 -1.40 -9.43 8.15
C ASN A 105 -2.91 -9.22 7.91
N ILE A 106 -3.53 -8.25 8.61
CA ILE A 106 -4.95 -7.90 8.38
C ILE A 106 -5.13 -7.38 6.95
N VAL A 107 -4.28 -6.45 6.53
CA VAL A 107 -4.33 -5.86 5.18
C VAL A 107 -4.08 -6.92 4.12
N GLY A 108 -3.00 -7.71 4.25
CA GLY A 108 -2.63 -8.75 3.30
C GLY A 108 -3.70 -9.82 3.14
N LYS A 109 -4.28 -10.33 4.25
CA LYS A 109 -5.37 -11.32 4.18
C LYS A 109 -6.62 -10.77 3.51
N ALA A 110 -7.00 -9.52 3.79
CA ALA A 110 -8.14 -8.90 3.12
C ALA A 110 -7.92 -8.81 1.60
N HIS A 111 -6.73 -8.38 1.17
CA HIS A 111 -6.41 -8.26 -0.25
C HIS A 111 -6.35 -9.63 -0.95
N ALA A 112 -5.79 -10.65 -0.31
CA ALA A 112 -5.70 -12.00 -0.87
C ALA A 112 -7.06 -12.71 -0.93
N LEU A 113 -7.83 -12.71 0.16
CA LEU A 113 -9.00 -13.57 0.30
C LEU A 113 -10.30 -12.90 -0.14
N LYS A 114 -10.46 -11.60 0.17
CA LYS A 114 -11.70 -10.86 -0.13
C LYS A 114 -11.62 -10.15 -1.48
N HIS A 115 -10.53 -9.44 -1.72
CA HIS A 115 -10.38 -8.61 -2.92
C HIS A 115 -9.69 -9.32 -4.08
N LYS A 116 -9.01 -10.45 -3.80
CA LYS A 116 -8.29 -11.28 -4.77
C LYS A 116 -7.29 -10.48 -5.61
N VAL A 117 -6.64 -9.50 -4.99
CA VAL A 117 -5.65 -8.63 -5.64
C VAL A 117 -4.36 -9.40 -5.83
N GLU A 118 -3.80 -9.34 -7.04
CA GLU A 118 -2.47 -9.90 -7.29
C GLU A 118 -1.40 -9.23 -6.42
N PRO A 119 -0.53 -9.99 -5.72
CA PRO A 119 0.45 -9.43 -4.80
C PRO A 119 1.43 -8.44 -5.42
N VAL A 120 1.68 -8.52 -6.74
CA VAL A 120 2.59 -7.63 -7.46
C VAL A 120 2.21 -6.16 -7.32
N TYR A 121 0.91 -5.85 -7.20
CA TYR A 121 0.43 -4.48 -7.07
C TYR A 121 0.82 -3.83 -5.74
N PHE A 122 1.12 -4.60 -4.68
CA PHE A 122 1.70 -4.03 -3.46
C PHE A 122 3.09 -3.45 -3.71
N LYS A 123 3.96 -4.18 -4.42
CA LYS A 123 5.31 -3.71 -4.74
C LYS A 123 5.27 -2.47 -5.65
N ILE A 124 4.37 -2.47 -6.63
CA ILE A 124 4.17 -1.34 -7.54
C ILE A 124 3.68 -0.10 -6.78
N LEU A 125 2.63 -0.24 -5.96
CA LEU A 125 2.10 0.87 -5.17
C LEU A 125 3.14 1.42 -4.18
N SER A 126 3.90 0.54 -3.53
CA SER A 126 5.03 0.97 -2.68
C SER A 126 6.08 1.77 -3.45
N GLY A 127 6.34 1.43 -4.72
CA GLY A 127 7.20 2.23 -5.60
C GLY A 127 6.65 3.64 -5.81
N VAL A 128 5.36 3.77 -6.13
CA VAL A 128 4.69 5.07 -6.32
C VAL A 128 4.70 5.92 -5.04
N ILE A 129 4.61 5.30 -3.86
CA ILE A 129 4.67 6.01 -2.57
C ILE A 129 6.07 6.60 -2.30
N LEU A 130 7.13 5.98 -2.84
CA LEU A 130 8.52 6.36 -2.61
C LEU A 130 9.06 7.39 -3.63
N GLU A 131 8.29 7.74 -4.67
CA GLU A 131 8.62 8.74 -5.71
C GLU A 131 8.30 10.18 -5.29
#